data_AF-A0A0F9NRQ4-F1
#
_entry.id   AF-A0A0F9NRQ4-F1
#
_cell.length_a   1.000
_cell.length_b   1.000
_cell.length_c   1.000
_cell.angle_alpha   90.00
_cell.angle_beta   90.00
_cell.angle_gamma   90.00
#
_symmetry.space_group_name_H-M   'P 1'
#
loop_
_entity.id
_entity.type
_entity.pdbx_description
1 polymer ?
#
loop_
_entity_poly.entity_id
_entity_poly.type
_entity_poly.pdbx_seq_one_letter_code
_entity_poly.pdbx_strand_id
1 'polypeptide(L)'
;MNLFEEKYGGAFDKPDPRDYSAEHILGKDDMLLPESVKMTTEANNQGSSVKCTTYAVYAVGTILNEIEHKMKLKDYPDIGWELQKKFGTWSKQGDYIQTALKSIVKNGLHTNEGVYNIEGYIRIDKKDINYWLAKKYPIYTSALVTKDNFKKAKYTGIWGGNNGPRVGGHAIALVGYKPYYVHALNSYGPKWGKFEDGTFLIKDKDLEALGHCYILHDHVDAKRIFKDVTANSWVYDAVSWAKKEGLVVGYPDGTFRPSASISRAEMIQILYNYHEKFNK
;
A
#
# COMPACT_ATOMS: atom_id res chain seq x y z
N MET A 1 -11.37 -31.67 9.17
CA MET A 1 -10.61 -30.72 8.33
C MET A 1 -9.62 -30.01 9.23
N ASN A 2 -8.33 -30.37 9.13
CA ASN A 2 -7.31 -29.99 10.10
C ASN A 2 -7.05 -28.47 10.08
N LEU A 3 -7.07 -27.84 11.25
CA LEU A 3 -6.73 -26.43 11.49
C LEU A 3 -5.21 -26.11 11.31
N PHE A 4 -4.44 -27.04 10.74
CA PHE A 4 -2.97 -27.03 10.69
C PHE A 4 -2.37 -26.77 9.30
N GLU A 5 -3.18 -26.48 8.28
CA GLU A 5 -2.68 -26.27 6.90
C GLU A 5 -2.43 -24.81 6.53
N GLU A 6 -2.89 -23.84 7.35
CA GLU A 6 -2.64 -22.42 7.14
C GLU A 6 -1.24 -22.07 7.66
N LYS A 7 -0.32 -21.71 6.76
CA LYS A 7 1.01 -21.20 7.13
C LYS A 7 1.04 -19.68 7.01
N TYR A 8 1.73 -19.06 7.96
CA TYR A 8 1.95 -17.62 8.04
C TYR A 8 3.35 -17.31 7.57
N GLY A 9 3.50 -16.21 6.82
CA GLY A 9 4.78 -15.86 6.18
C GLY A 9 5.15 -14.39 6.24
N GLY A 10 4.37 -13.54 6.91
CA GLY A 10 4.61 -12.11 6.95
C GLY A 10 5.45 -11.74 8.17
N ALA A 11 6.69 -11.34 7.97
CA ALA A 11 7.49 -10.71 9.03
C ALA A 11 7.13 -9.22 9.16
N PHE A 12 7.05 -8.73 10.40
CA PHE A 12 7.01 -7.30 10.69
C PHE A 12 8.37 -6.68 10.42
N ASP A 13 8.38 -5.47 9.88
CA ASP A 13 9.60 -4.84 9.39
C ASP A 13 10.35 -4.00 10.42
N LYS A 14 11.59 -3.62 10.06
CA LYS A 14 12.34 -2.49 10.62
C LYS A 14 12.28 -1.31 9.63
N PRO A 15 11.54 -0.24 9.95
CA PRO A 15 11.26 0.84 8.99
C PRO A 15 12.52 1.47 8.38
N ASP A 16 12.47 1.74 7.07
CA ASP A 16 13.49 2.51 6.36
C ASP A 16 13.20 4.00 6.54
N PRO A 17 14.16 4.83 7.01
CA PRO A 17 13.96 6.27 7.14
C PRO A 17 13.68 7.00 5.82
N ARG A 18 13.85 6.32 4.67
CA ARG A 18 13.50 6.84 3.33
C ARG A 18 12.05 6.56 2.92
N ASP A 19 11.27 5.84 3.72
CA ASP A 19 9.84 5.64 3.43
C ASP A 19 9.10 6.98 3.53
N TYR A 20 8.67 7.52 2.39
CA TYR A 20 7.85 8.75 2.34
C TYR A 20 6.46 8.52 2.95
N SER A 21 5.84 9.59 3.45
CA SER A 21 4.44 9.57 3.88
C SER A 21 3.51 9.91 2.72
N ALA A 22 2.33 9.28 2.65
CA ALA A 22 1.39 9.49 1.56
C ALA A 22 0.87 10.92 1.51
N GLU A 23 0.73 11.57 2.65
CA GLU A 23 0.36 12.99 2.74
C GLU A 23 1.43 13.89 2.09
N HIS A 24 2.70 13.47 2.08
CA HIS A 24 3.77 14.20 1.42
C HIS A 24 3.70 14.09 -0.11
N ILE A 25 3.33 12.92 -0.63
CA ILE A 25 3.38 12.63 -2.08
C ILE A 25 2.04 12.88 -2.77
N LEU A 26 0.93 12.48 -2.16
CA LEU A 26 -0.41 12.56 -2.75
C LEU A 26 -1.25 13.73 -2.20
N GLY A 27 -0.83 14.32 -1.08
CA GLY A 27 -1.57 15.36 -0.37
C GLY A 27 -2.71 14.80 0.50
N LYS A 28 -3.24 15.64 1.38
CA LYS A 28 -4.42 15.34 2.20
C LYS A 28 -5.37 16.53 2.21
N ASP A 29 -6.60 16.30 1.77
CA ASP A 29 -7.65 17.32 1.74
C ASP A 29 -8.64 17.10 2.89
N ASP A 30 -9.32 18.17 3.31
CA ASP A 30 -10.47 18.06 4.21
C ASP A 30 -11.64 17.40 3.48
N MET A 31 -11.85 16.12 3.76
CA MET A 31 -12.87 15.29 3.12
C MET A 31 -13.83 14.73 4.15
N LEU A 32 -15.13 14.90 3.91
CA LEU A 32 -16.16 14.15 4.62
C LEU A 32 -16.10 12.68 4.19
N LEU A 33 -15.79 11.79 5.13
CA LEU A 33 -15.73 10.35 4.85
C LEU A 33 -17.13 9.80 4.58
N PRO A 34 -17.32 9.00 3.51
CA PRO A 34 -18.51 8.17 3.36
C PRO A 34 -18.74 7.29 4.59
N GLU A 35 -19.98 6.88 4.86
CA GLU A 35 -20.28 5.99 5.99
C GLU A 35 -19.57 4.63 5.86
N SER A 36 -19.47 4.12 4.63
CA SER A 36 -18.76 2.88 4.33
C SER A 36 -18.20 2.87 2.93
N VAL A 37 -17.13 2.09 2.76
CA VAL A 37 -16.51 1.78 1.46
C VAL A 37 -16.14 0.31 1.45
N LYS A 38 -16.40 -0.40 0.35
CA LYS A 38 -15.84 -1.72 0.09
C LYS A 38 -15.48 -1.84 -1.39
N MET A 39 -14.24 -2.18 -1.68
CA MET A 39 -13.75 -2.46 -3.03
C MET A 39 -14.11 -3.91 -3.38
N THR A 40 -14.61 -4.14 -4.59
CA THR A 40 -14.98 -5.48 -5.05
C THR A 40 -13.72 -6.27 -5.37
N THR A 41 -13.53 -7.42 -4.73
CA THR A 41 -12.36 -8.26 -4.90
C THR A 41 -12.62 -9.65 -4.30
N GLU A 42 -11.86 -10.65 -4.72
CA GLU A 42 -11.87 -11.99 -4.15
C GLU A 42 -10.45 -12.39 -3.75
N ALA A 43 -10.33 -13.10 -2.63
CA ALA A 43 -9.03 -13.55 -2.15
C ALA A 43 -8.42 -14.59 -3.10
N ASN A 44 -7.17 -14.35 -3.51
CA ASN A 44 -6.33 -15.41 -4.06
C ASN A 44 -6.06 -16.51 -3.02
N ASN A 45 -5.62 -17.69 -3.45
CA ASN A 45 -5.34 -18.82 -2.57
C ASN A 45 -3.87 -19.26 -2.63
N GLN A 46 -3.13 -19.00 -1.55
CA GLN A 46 -1.73 -19.40 -1.41
C GLN A 46 -1.56 -20.86 -0.95
N GLY A 47 -2.65 -21.56 -0.62
CA GLY A 47 -2.63 -22.90 -0.03
C GLY A 47 -1.86 -22.95 1.28
N SER A 48 -1.06 -24.01 1.46
CA SER A 48 -0.26 -24.28 2.67
C SER A 48 1.14 -23.65 2.62
N SER A 49 1.30 -22.58 1.85
CA SER A 49 2.58 -21.90 1.61
C SER A 49 2.75 -20.67 2.52
N VAL A 50 3.94 -20.05 2.49
CA VAL A 50 4.29 -18.85 3.27
C VAL A 50 4.35 -17.59 2.39
N LYS A 51 3.54 -17.55 1.32
CA LYS A 51 3.63 -16.55 0.23
C LYS A 51 2.78 -15.29 0.47
N CYS A 52 2.19 -15.15 1.66
CA CYS A 52 1.20 -14.11 1.96
C CYS A 52 1.67 -12.70 1.60
N THR A 53 2.97 -12.38 1.74
CA THR A 53 3.51 -11.07 1.39
C THR A 53 3.29 -10.73 -0.07
N THR A 54 3.57 -11.66 -1.00
CA THR A 54 3.32 -11.45 -2.43
C THR A 54 1.84 -11.45 -2.74
N TYR A 55 1.09 -12.42 -2.19
CA TYR A 55 -0.34 -12.55 -2.50
C TYR A 55 -1.12 -11.31 -2.10
N ALA A 56 -0.81 -10.73 -0.94
CA ALA A 56 -1.46 -9.50 -0.48
C ALA A 56 -1.04 -8.28 -1.32
N VAL A 57 0.24 -8.12 -1.69
CA VAL A 57 0.65 -6.96 -2.52
C VAL A 57 0.12 -7.05 -3.95
N TYR A 58 0.01 -8.27 -4.50
CA TYR A 58 -0.63 -8.51 -5.79
C TYR A 58 -2.12 -8.19 -5.75
N ALA A 59 -2.83 -8.59 -4.68
CA ALA A 59 -4.24 -8.22 -4.51
C ALA A 59 -4.42 -6.69 -4.47
N VAL A 60 -3.55 -5.97 -3.75
CA VAL A 60 -3.55 -4.50 -3.72
C VAL A 60 -3.32 -3.92 -5.13
N GLY A 61 -2.32 -4.41 -5.86
CA GLY A 61 -2.03 -3.96 -7.22
C GLY A 61 -3.19 -4.22 -8.21
N THR A 62 -3.82 -5.39 -8.14
CA THR A 62 -4.96 -5.74 -9.01
C THR A 62 -6.18 -4.88 -8.72
N ILE A 63 -6.48 -4.62 -7.45
CA ILE A 63 -7.58 -3.72 -7.05
C ILE A 63 -7.30 -2.30 -7.52
N LEU A 64 -6.07 -1.81 -7.34
CA LEU A 64 -5.66 -0.48 -7.78
C LEU A 64 -5.83 -0.34 -9.31
N ASN A 65 -5.33 -1.31 -10.08
CA ASN A 65 -5.49 -1.32 -11.53
C ASN A 65 -6.97 -1.30 -11.96
N GLU A 66 -7.84 -2.10 -11.32
CA GLU A 66 -9.27 -2.11 -11.64
C GLU A 66 -9.92 -0.74 -11.38
N ILE A 67 -9.48 -0.04 -10.34
CA ILE A 67 -9.99 1.29 -9.99
C ILE A 67 -9.52 2.35 -10.99
N GLU A 68 -8.24 2.37 -11.33
CA GLU A 68 -7.60 3.36 -12.21
C GLU A 68 -7.98 3.14 -13.68
N HIS A 69 -7.89 1.90 -14.15
CA HIS A 69 -8.03 1.57 -15.57
C HIS A 69 -9.39 0.98 -15.95
N LYS A 70 -10.28 0.73 -14.96
CA LYS A 70 -11.57 0.07 -15.17
C LYS A 70 -11.43 -1.31 -15.83
N MET A 71 -10.28 -1.96 -15.61
CA MET A 71 -9.95 -3.26 -16.16
C MET A 71 -9.69 -4.26 -15.04
N LYS A 72 -10.50 -5.32 -15.00
CA LYS A 72 -10.31 -6.43 -14.06
C LYS A 72 -9.25 -7.39 -14.61
N LEU A 73 -8.13 -7.51 -13.91
CA LEU A 73 -7.03 -8.39 -14.29
C LEU A 73 -7.05 -9.68 -13.47
N LYS A 74 -6.55 -10.75 -14.07
CA LYS A 74 -6.16 -11.96 -13.37
C LYS A 74 -4.66 -11.90 -13.11
N ASP A 75 -4.30 -11.82 -11.84
CA ASP A 75 -2.92 -11.76 -11.42
C ASP A 75 -2.27 -13.16 -11.29
N TYR A 76 -0.94 -13.18 -11.28
CA TYR A 76 -0.13 -14.39 -11.13
C TYR A 76 0.86 -14.27 -9.96
N PRO A 77 0.37 -14.27 -8.71
CA PRO A 77 1.20 -14.02 -7.52
C PRO A 77 2.31 -15.06 -7.31
N ASP A 78 2.18 -16.26 -7.86
CA ASP A 78 3.26 -17.26 -7.82
C ASP A 78 4.51 -16.81 -8.57
N ILE A 79 4.35 -16.13 -9.72
CA ILE A 79 5.48 -15.54 -10.46
C ILE A 79 6.12 -14.43 -9.61
N GLY A 80 5.29 -13.59 -9.00
CA GLY A 80 5.73 -12.54 -8.09
C GLY A 80 6.55 -13.08 -6.91
N TRP A 81 6.17 -14.24 -6.37
CA TRP A 81 6.87 -14.86 -5.26
C TRP A 81 8.26 -15.35 -5.69
N GLU A 82 8.38 -15.96 -6.87
CA GLU A 82 9.67 -16.36 -7.43
C GLU A 82 10.61 -15.16 -7.67
N LEU A 83 10.06 -14.01 -8.02
CA LEU A 83 10.80 -12.75 -8.16
C LEU A 83 11.18 -12.18 -6.79
N GLN A 84 10.26 -12.15 -5.83
CA GLN A 84 10.48 -11.63 -4.49
C GLN A 84 11.63 -12.33 -3.78
N LYS A 85 11.75 -13.66 -3.91
CA LYS A 85 12.85 -14.44 -3.33
C LYS A 85 14.25 -13.95 -3.76
N LYS A 86 14.36 -13.25 -4.89
CA LYS A 86 15.63 -12.69 -5.39
C LYS A 86 16.04 -11.39 -4.68
N PHE A 87 15.15 -10.76 -3.90
CA PHE A 87 15.40 -9.49 -3.19
C PHE A 87 15.90 -9.67 -1.74
N GLY A 88 16.00 -10.92 -1.28
CA GLY A 88 16.99 -11.27 -0.26
C GLY A 88 16.60 -11.02 1.20
N THR A 89 15.55 -11.69 1.68
CA THR A 89 15.36 -11.98 3.12
C THR A 89 14.54 -13.26 3.37
N TRP A 90 14.25 -14.03 2.32
CA TRP A 90 13.40 -15.22 2.43
C TRP A 90 13.99 -16.26 3.38
N SER A 91 13.14 -16.75 4.29
CA SER A 91 13.42 -17.92 5.12
C SER A 91 12.29 -18.95 4.99
N LYS A 92 12.49 -20.13 5.59
CA LYS A 92 11.41 -21.14 5.70
C LYS A 92 10.17 -20.61 6.47
N GLN A 93 10.27 -19.47 7.15
CA GLN A 93 9.19 -18.80 7.87
C GLN A 93 8.51 -17.66 7.09
N GLY A 94 8.90 -17.41 5.83
CA GLY A 94 8.32 -16.36 4.99
C GLY A 94 9.29 -15.21 4.71
N ASP A 95 8.78 -13.99 4.58
CA ASP A 95 9.55 -12.82 4.17
C ASP A 95 8.97 -11.49 4.72
N TYR A 96 9.69 -10.38 4.55
CA TYR A 96 9.23 -9.05 4.96
C TYR A 96 8.29 -8.42 3.92
N ILE A 97 7.34 -7.61 4.38
CA ILE A 97 6.38 -6.91 3.51
C ILE A 97 7.08 -5.95 2.53
N GLN A 98 8.21 -5.34 2.93
CA GLN A 98 9.01 -4.41 2.13
C GLN A 98 9.75 -5.12 1.00
N THR A 99 10.11 -6.40 1.19
CA THR A 99 10.70 -7.20 0.12
C THR A 99 9.69 -7.41 -1.01
N ALA A 100 8.41 -7.62 -0.67
CA ALA A 100 7.33 -7.69 -1.64
C ALA A 100 7.11 -6.34 -2.35
N LEU A 101 7.11 -5.23 -1.60
CA LEU A 101 6.99 -3.87 -2.16
C LEU A 101 8.14 -3.53 -3.13
N LYS A 102 9.39 -3.80 -2.75
CA LYS A 102 10.56 -3.60 -3.61
C LYS A 102 10.50 -4.50 -4.85
N SER A 103 10.03 -5.74 -4.69
CA SER A 103 9.89 -6.67 -5.80
C SER A 103 8.82 -6.24 -6.79
N ILE A 104 7.63 -5.82 -6.33
CA ILE A 104 6.55 -5.43 -7.24
C ILE A 104 6.87 -4.11 -7.97
N VAL A 105 7.56 -3.17 -7.34
CA VAL A 105 8.02 -1.94 -8.03
C VAL A 105 9.06 -2.26 -9.10
N LYS A 106 10.02 -3.15 -8.82
CA LYS A 106 11.07 -3.47 -9.79
C LYS A 106 10.61 -4.37 -10.93
N ASN A 107 9.69 -5.31 -10.68
CA ASN A 107 9.30 -6.32 -11.66
C ASN A 107 7.88 -6.16 -12.19
N GLY A 108 7.09 -5.24 -11.63
CA GLY A 108 5.69 -5.03 -11.98
C GLY A 108 4.74 -6.11 -11.44
N LEU A 109 3.46 -5.84 -11.64
CA LEU A 109 2.35 -6.75 -11.39
C LEU A 109 2.16 -7.65 -12.61
N HIS A 110 2.48 -8.94 -12.46
CA HIS A 110 2.29 -9.94 -13.52
C HIS A 110 0.84 -10.42 -13.60
N THR A 111 0.25 -10.34 -14.79
CA THR A 111 -1.16 -10.65 -15.05
C THR A 111 -1.36 -11.38 -16.39
N ASN A 112 -2.60 -11.77 -16.69
CA ASN A 112 -2.99 -12.36 -17.97
C ASN A 112 -2.80 -11.44 -19.18
N GLU A 113 -2.84 -10.12 -18.98
CA GLU A 113 -2.70 -9.12 -20.06
C GLU A 113 -1.26 -8.59 -20.19
N GLY A 114 -0.33 -9.08 -19.36
CA GLY A 114 1.06 -8.67 -19.34
C GLY A 114 1.53 -8.20 -17.97
N VAL A 115 2.55 -7.34 -17.97
CA VAL A 115 3.17 -6.82 -16.75
C VAL A 115 2.81 -5.35 -16.59
N TYR A 116 2.08 -5.04 -15.51
CA TYR A 116 1.68 -3.67 -15.17
C TYR A 116 2.73 -3.04 -14.29
N ASN A 117 3.21 -1.86 -14.66
CA ASN A 117 4.24 -1.17 -13.90
C ASN A 117 3.64 -0.51 -12.66
N ILE A 118 4.26 -0.74 -11.49
CA ILE A 118 3.93 -0.03 -10.26
C ILE A 118 5.06 0.98 -10.01
N GLU A 119 4.76 2.28 -10.05
CA GLU A 119 5.78 3.33 -9.93
C GLU A 119 6.43 3.29 -8.54
N GLY A 120 5.63 3.12 -7.50
CA GLY A 120 6.13 3.12 -6.15
C GLY A 120 5.11 2.69 -5.11
N TYR A 121 5.53 2.85 -3.85
CA TYR A 121 4.70 2.64 -2.69
C TYR A 121 4.99 3.72 -1.66
N ILE A 122 3.99 4.03 -0.86
CA ILE A 122 4.08 5.11 0.12
C ILE A 122 3.49 4.64 1.43
N ARG A 123 4.13 5.00 2.54
CA ARG A 123 3.66 4.65 3.87
C ARG A 123 2.53 5.58 4.30
N ILE A 124 1.54 5.03 4.98
CA ILE A 124 0.45 5.80 5.58
C ILE A 124 0.46 5.66 7.11
N ASP A 125 -0.05 6.66 7.81
CA ASP A 125 -0.39 6.53 9.23
C ASP A 125 -1.66 5.68 9.37
N LYS A 126 -1.70 4.81 10.39
CA LYS A 126 -2.86 3.96 10.67
C LYS A 126 -4.12 4.77 10.97
N LYS A 127 -3.96 5.98 11.54
CA LYS A 127 -5.09 6.89 11.79
C LYS A 127 -5.79 7.32 10.49
N ASP A 128 -5.10 7.21 9.36
CA ASP A 128 -5.54 7.65 8.05
C ASP A 128 -6.02 6.50 7.15
N ILE A 129 -6.13 5.27 7.68
CA ILE A 129 -6.64 4.09 6.96
C ILE A 129 -7.98 4.39 6.27
N ASN A 130 -8.96 4.92 7.01
CA ASN A 130 -10.29 5.19 6.44
C ASN A 130 -10.25 6.30 5.39
N TYR A 131 -9.37 7.28 5.54
CA TYR A 131 -9.18 8.35 4.55
C TYR A 131 -8.67 7.77 3.21
N TRP A 132 -7.61 6.95 3.25
CA TRP A 132 -7.03 6.35 2.04
C TRP A 132 -7.98 5.35 1.38
N LEU A 133 -8.69 4.54 2.15
CA LEU A 133 -9.73 3.66 1.63
C LEU A 133 -10.90 4.44 1.02
N ALA A 134 -11.28 5.59 1.59
CA ALA A 134 -12.30 6.47 1.03
C ALA A 134 -11.87 7.07 -0.32
N LYS A 135 -10.59 7.40 -0.47
CA LYS A 135 -9.96 7.81 -1.73
C LYS A 135 -9.75 6.65 -2.72
N LYS A 136 -10.21 5.45 -2.40
CA LYS A 136 -10.10 4.24 -3.23
C LYS A 136 -8.68 3.67 -3.37
N TYR A 137 -7.80 3.94 -2.42
CA TYR A 137 -6.51 3.26 -2.31
C TYR A 137 -6.61 1.99 -1.44
N PRO A 138 -6.47 0.79 -1.99
CA PRO A 138 -6.30 -0.42 -1.18
C PRO A 138 -4.98 -0.35 -0.41
N ILE A 139 -4.96 -0.87 0.81
CA ILE A 139 -3.80 -0.75 1.72
C ILE A 139 -3.14 -2.11 1.93
N TYR A 140 -1.86 -2.19 1.62
CA TYR A 140 -1.01 -3.33 1.92
C TYR A 140 -0.46 -3.25 3.35
N THR A 141 -0.60 -4.31 4.14
CA THR A 141 -0.07 -4.37 5.52
C THR A 141 0.17 -5.81 5.97
N SER A 142 0.81 -5.98 7.12
CA SER A 142 0.77 -7.24 7.90
C SER A 142 -0.17 -7.13 9.09
N ALA A 143 -0.59 -8.27 9.63
CA ALA A 143 -1.38 -8.41 10.85
C ALA A 143 -0.75 -9.46 11.77
N LEU A 144 -0.79 -9.20 13.08
CA LEU A 144 -0.23 -10.10 14.09
C LEU A 144 -1.15 -11.28 14.33
N VAL A 145 -0.65 -12.49 14.13
CA VAL A 145 -1.46 -13.69 14.31
C VAL A 145 -1.24 -14.29 15.70
N THR A 146 -2.32 -14.52 16.42
CA THR A 146 -2.36 -15.30 17.66
C THR A 146 -3.04 -16.64 17.41
N LYS A 147 -2.94 -17.58 18.37
CA LYS A 147 -3.66 -18.86 18.28
C LYS A 147 -5.17 -18.71 18.05
N ASP A 148 -5.76 -17.59 18.48
CA ASP A 148 -7.21 -17.42 18.53
C ASP A 148 -7.76 -16.43 17.50
N ASN A 149 -6.99 -15.41 17.10
CA ASN A 149 -7.57 -14.30 16.34
C ASN A 149 -7.93 -14.67 14.90
N PHE A 150 -7.09 -15.44 14.23
CA PHE A 150 -7.33 -15.95 12.88
C PHE A 150 -8.43 -16.97 12.84
N LYS A 151 -8.47 -17.86 13.85
CA LYS A 151 -9.54 -18.83 14.04
C LYS A 151 -10.89 -18.12 14.20
N LYS A 152 -10.96 -17.10 15.06
CA LYS A 152 -12.16 -16.28 15.24
C LYS A 152 -12.54 -15.56 13.95
N ALA A 153 -11.57 -15.00 13.22
CA ALA A 153 -11.83 -14.37 11.92
C ALA A 153 -12.48 -15.35 10.94
N LYS A 154 -11.95 -16.57 10.84
CA LYS A 154 -12.49 -17.62 9.98
C LYS A 154 -13.93 -17.99 10.32
N TYR A 155 -14.24 -18.26 11.59
CA TYR A 155 -15.58 -18.77 11.96
C TYR A 155 -16.63 -17.68 12.19
N THR A 156 -16.20 -16.48 12.62
CA THR A 156 -17.14 -15.40 12.99
C THR A 156 -17.17 -14.26 11.98
N GLY A 157 -16.18 -14.18 11.09
CA GLY A 157 -15.95 -13.03 10.21
C GLY A 157 -15.28 -11.85 10.92
N ILE A 158 -14.96 -11.94 12.21
CA ILE A 158 -14.39 -10.84 13.00
C ILE A 158 -13.06 -11.27 13.61
N TRP A 159 -12.04 -10.44 13.43
CA TRP A 159 -10.72 -10.61 14.02
C TRP A 159 -10.81 -10.69 15.53
N GLY A 160 -10.14 -11.69 16.12
CA GLY A 160 -10.23 -11.97 17.55
C GLY A 160 -9.39 -11.08 18.48
N GLY A 161 -8.88 -9.94 18.00
CA GLY A 161 -7.98 -9.05 18.73
C GLY A 161 -6.56 -9.60 18.88
N ASN A 162 -5.79 -9.02 19.81
CA ASN A 162 -4.36 -9.31 20.00
C ASN A 162 -4.03 -10.17 21.23
N ASN A 163 -5.07 -10.70 21.88
CA ASN A 163 -4.90 -11.48 23.10
C ASN A 163 -4.37 -12.89 22.77
N GLY A 164 -3.48 -13.38 23.64
CA GLY A 164 -2.97 -14.75 23.60
C GLY A 164 -1.60 -14.90 22.94
N PRO A 165 -1.07 -16.14 22.89
CA PRO A 165 0.27 -16.41 22.36
C PRO A 165 0.38 -16.07 20.88
N ARG A 166 1.40 -15.26 20.54
CA ARG A 166 1.75 -14.92 19.16
C ARG A 166 2.27 -16.17 18.44
N VAL A 167 1.79 -16.40 17.22
CA VAL A 167 2.17 -17.56 16.40
C VAL A 167 2.75 -17.18 15.04
N GLY A 168 2.62 -15.91 14.63
CA GLY A 168 3.23 -15.41 13.39
C GLY A 168 2.71 -14.04 12.99
N GLY A 169 3.04 -13.64 11.76
CA GLY A 169 2.47 -12.49 11.09
C GLY A 169 1.96 -12.89 9.71
N HIS A 170 0.92 -12.19 9.26
CA HIS A 170 0.24 -12.51 8.01
C HIS A 170 -0.02 -11.25 7.20
N ALA A 171 0.42 -11.22 5.95
CA ALA A 171 0.19 -10.08 5.07
C ALA A 171 -1.23 -10.13 4.49
N ILE A 172 -1.89 -8.98 4.48
CA ILE A 172 -3.28 -8.78 4.08
C ILE A 172 -3.43 -7.48 3.29
N ALA A 173 -4.55 -7.34 2.58
CA ALA A 173 -4.96 -6.08 1.97
C ALA A 173 -6.16 -5.51 2.73
N LEU A 174 -6.16 -4.23 3.10
CA LEU A 174 -7.36 -3.54 3.57
C LEU A 174 -8.08 -2.97 2.35
N VAL A 175 -9.36 -3.27 2.23
CA VAL A 175 -10.13 -3.05 0.99
C VAL A 175 -11.42 -2.27 1.22
N GLY A 176 -11.61 -1.76 2.43
CA GLY A 176 -12.80 -1.01 2.80
C GLY A 176 -12.96 -0.81 4.28
N TYR A 177 -13.97 -0.04 4.66
CA TYR A 177 -14.40 0.15 6.04
C TYR A 177 -15.91 0.31 6.11
N LYS A 178 -16.43 0.15 7.32
CA LYS A 178 -17.80 0.48 7.72
C LYS A 178 -17.75 0.94 9.18
N PRO A 179 -18.84 1.45 9.78
CA PRO A 179 -18.79 1.91 11.17
C PRO A 179 -18.17 0.87 12.11
N TYR A 180 -17.08 1.24 12.80
CA TYR A 180 -16.31 0.44 13.75
C TYR A 180 -15.42 -0.68 13.20
N TYR A 181 -15.38 -0.89 11.88
CA TYR A 181 -14.66 -1.99 11.27
C TYR A 181 -13.95 -1.64 9.97
N VAL A 182 -12.79 -2.27 9.75
CA VAL A 182 -12.07 -2.31 8.48
C VAL A 182 -12.22 -3.69 7.84
N HIS A 183 -12.51 -3.71 6.54
CA HIS A 183 -12.52 -4.92 5.72
C HIS A 183 -11.08 -5.29 5.34
N ALA A 184 -10.66 -6.49 5.73
CA ALA A 184 -9.37 -7.09 5.37
C ALA A 184 -9.58 -8.28 4.44
N LEU A 185 -8.87 -8.30 3.32
CA LEU A 185 -8.80 -9.39 2.36
C LEU A 185 -7.62 -10.30 2.70
N ASN A 186 -7.91 -11.60 2.76
CA ASN A 186 -6.94 -12.64 3.04
C ASN A 186 -6.36 -13.24 1.73
N SER A 187 -5.55 -14.30 1.85
CA SER A 187 -4.91 -15.02 0.76
C SER A 187 -5.15 -16.54 0.82
N TYR A 188 -6.30 -16.97 1.37
CA TYR A 188 -6.70 -18.39 1.45
C TYR A 188 -7.92 -18.75 0.58
N GLY A 189 -8.22 -17.93 -0.43
CA GLY A 189 -9.33 -18.16 -1.36
C GLY A 189 -10.66 -17.52 -0.91
N PRO A 190 -11.61 -17.37 -1.85
CA PRO A 190 -12.90 -16.69 -1.59
C PRO A 190 -13.80 -17.47 -0.63
N LYS A 191 -13.64 -18.80 -0.55
CA LYS A 191 -14.38 -19.66 0.37
C LYS A 191 -13.81 -19.66 1.80
N TRP A 192 -12.74 -18.89 2.05
CA TRP A 192 -12.16 -18.82 3.37
C TRP A 192 -12.95 -17.87 4.26
N GLY A 193 -13.41 -18.39 5.40
CA GLY A 193 -14.07 -17.58 6.41
C GLY A 193 -15.57 -17.46 6.23
N LYS A 194 -16.16 -16.43 6.83
CA LYS A 194 -17.62 -16.19 6.83
C LYS A 194 -18.11 -15.45 5.59
N PHE A 195 -17.25 -14.64 4.97
CA PHE A 195 -17.61 -13.86 3.79
C PHE A 195 -17.12 -14.61 2.54
N GLU A 196 -18.00 -14.76 1.55
CA GLU A 196 -17.76 -15.56 0.32
C GLU A 196 -16.78 -14.90 -0.68
N ASP A 197 -15.95 -13.98 -0.20
CA ASP A 197 -14.90 -13.28 -0.93
C ASP A 197 -13.52 -13.43 -0.25
N GLY A 198 -13.45 -14.18 0.86
CA GLY A 198 -12.21 -14.37 1.62
C GLY A 198 -11.84 -13.19 2.52
N THR A 199 -12.74 -12.23 2.70
CA THR A 199 -12.54 -11.11 3.64
C THR A 199 -12.85 -11.50 5.08
N PHE A 200 -12.44 -10.64 6.01
CA PHE A 200 -12.87 -10.59 7.41
C PHE A 200 -12.86 -9.13 7.90
N LEU A 201 -13.41 -8.90 9.09
CA LEU A 201 -13.49 -7.57 9.70
C LEU A 201 -12.49 -7.43 10.84
N ILE A 202 -11.77 -6.31 10.88
CA ILE A 202 -10.93 -5.90 12.02
C ILE A 202 -11.64 -4.73 12.69
N LYS A 203 -11.77 -4.76 14.03
CA LYS A 203 -12.35 -3.61 14.75
C LYS A 203 -11.35 -2.47 14.77
N ASP A 204 -11.83 -1.22 14.78
CA ASP A 204 -10.97 -0.04 14.82
C ASP A 204 -9.98 -0.07 15.99
N LYS A 205 -10.46 -0.50 17.16
CA LYS A 205 -9.63 -0.66 18.37
C LYS A 205 -8.52 -1.71 18.25
N ASP A 206 -8.61 -2.61 17.28
CA ASP A 206 -7.64 -3.69 17.07
C ASP A 206 -6.65 -3.34 15.93
N LEU A 207 -6.72 -2.16 15.29
CA LEU A 207 -5.82 -1.76 14.20
C LEU A 207 -4.36 -1.59 14.62
N GLU A 208 -4.11 -1.44 15.93
CA GLU A 208 -2.78 -1.53 16.52
C GLU A 208 -2.07 -2.87 16.22
N ALA A 209 -2.83 -3.95 15.97
CA ALA A 209 -2.34 -5.27 15.55
C ALA A 209 -1.61 -5.27 14.20
N LEU A 210 -1.87 -4.25 13.38
CA LEU A 210 -1.34 -4.16 12.03
C LEU A 210 0.14 -3.77 12.06
N GLY A 211 0.86 -4.16 11.03
CA GLY A 211 2.19 -3.63 10.74
C GLY A 211 2.13 -2.20 10.23
N HIS A 212 3.18 -1.80 9.52
CA HIS A 212 3.14 -0.59 8.72
C HIS A 212 2.19 -0.78 7.53
N CYS A 213 1.48 0.29 7.21
CA CYS A 213 0.49 0.32 6.15
C CYS A 213 1.06 1.08 4.96
N TYR A 214 0.89 0.52 3.77
CA TYR A 214 1.39 1.07 2.53
C TYR A 214 0.28 1.11 1.48
N ILE A 215 0.31 2.12 0.63
CA ILE A 215 -0.45 2.17 -0.61
C ILE A 215 0.52 2.04 -1.77
N LEU A 216 0.08 1.41 -2.86
CA LEU A 216 0.78 1.49 -4.14
C LEU A 216 0.30 2.74 -4.88
N HIS A 217 1.14 3.30 -5.73
CA HIS A 217 0.73 4.36 -6.65
C HIS A 217 1.37 4.13 -8.02
N ASP A 218 0.66 4.58 -9.05
CA ASP A 218 1.11 4.58 -10.42
C ASP A 218 1.05 6.02 -11.01
N HIS A 219 1.32 6.15 -12.31
CA HIS A 219 1.35 7.44 -13.01
C HIS A 219 -0.01 8.13 -13.19
N VAL A 220 -1.13 7.44 -12.91
CA VAL A 220 -2.49 7.99 -12.96
C VAL A 220 -2.84 8.67 -11.64
N ASP A 221 -2.33 8.15 -10.52
CA ASP A 221 -2.78 8.51 -9.17
C ASP A 221 -1.81 9.41 -8.38
N ALA A 222 -0.50 9.34 -8.65
CA ALA A 222 0.39 10.41 -8.19
C ALA A 222 0.06 11.65 -9.00
N LYS A 223 -0.62 12.62 -8.39
CA LYS A 223 -0.72 13.99 -8.92
C LYS A 223 0.71 14.42 -9.21
N ARG A 224 1.14 14.28 -10.47
CA ARG A 224 2.50 14.62 -10.90
C ARG A 224 2.71 16.05 -10.43
N ILE A 225 3.65 16.21 -9.50
CA ILE A 225 3.97 17.50 -8.91
C ILE A 225 4.26 18.48 -10.05
N PHE A 226 4.93 17.95 -11.07
CA PHE A 226 5.03 18.46 -12.43
C PHE A 226 5.04 17.31 -13.44
N LYS A 227 4.48 17.52 -14.64
CA LYS A 227 4.31 16.50 -15.69
C LYS A 227 5.60 15.77 -16.09
N ASP A 228 6.74 16.42 -15.93
CA ASP A 228 8.09 16.00 -16.30
C ASP A 228 8.98 15.65 -15.09
N VAL A 229 8.41 15.54 -13.90
CA VAL A 229 9.10 15.12 -12.67
C VAL A 229 8.45 13.82 -12.17
N THR A 230 9.16 12.71 -12.38
CA THR A 230 8.75 11.36 -11.96
C THR A 230 9.42 10.97 -10.66
N ALA A 231 8.85 10.01 -9.91
CA ALA A 231 9.39 9.55 -8.62
C ALA A 231 10.83 9.02 -8.73
N ASN A 232 11.20 8.46 -9.89
CA ASN A 232 12.55 7.96 -10.17
C ASN A 232 13.54 9.04 -10.65
N SER A 233 13.12 10.30 -10.75
CA SER A 233 13.98 11.38 -11.19
C SER A 233 14.94 11.82 -10.08
N TRP A 234 16.19 12.14 -10.43
CA TRP A 234 17.19 12.65 -9.48
C TRP A 234 16.78 13.97 -8.81
N VAL A 235 15.86 14.72 -9.42
CA VAL A 235 15.30 15.97 -8.86
C VAL A 235 14.07 15.75 -7.99
N TYR A 236 13.50 14.54 -7.95
CA TYR A 236 12.17 14.31 -7.40
C TYR A 236 12.07 14.85 -5.97
N ASP A 237 12.99 14.47 -5.09
CA ASP A 237 12.96 14.88 -3.68
C ASP A 237 13.02 16.39 -3.49
N ALA A 238 13.99 17.04 -4.16
CA ALA A 238 14.21 18.48 -4.04
C ALA A 238 13.00 19.27 -4.56
N VAL A 239 12.44 18.84 -5.70
CA VAL A 239 11.31 19.53 -6.35
C VAL A 239 10.01 19.28 -5.60
N SER A 240 9.80 18.07 -5.09
CA SER A 240 8.65 17.73 -4.25
C SER A 240 8.60 18.60 -3.01
N TRP A 241 9.72 18.69 -2.29
CA TRP A 241 9.85 19.56 -1.13
C TRP A 241 9.59 21.02 -1.52
N ALA A 242 10.25 21.53 -2.56
CA ALA A 242 10.11 22.92 -2.96
C ALA A 242 8.67 23.27 -3.37
N LYS A 243 7.95 22.38 -4.07
CA LYS A 243 6.54 22.60 -4.45
C LYS A 243 5.64 22.57 -3.23
N LYS A 244 5.82 21.58 -2.34
CA LYS A 244 5.05 21.46 -1.09
C LYS A 244 5.23 22.70 -0.21
N GLU A 245 6.45 23.21 -0.14
CA GLU A 245 6.74 24.40 0.63
C GLU A 245 6.27 25.70 -0.05
N GLY A 246 5.72 25.62 -1.26
CA GLY A 246 5.28 26.80 -2.01
C GLY A 246 6.43 27.64 -2.56
N LEU A 247 7.64 27.09 -2.58
CA LEU A 247 8.84 27.77 -3.07
C LEU A 247 8.86 27.81 -4.60
N VAL A 248 8.37 26.74 -5.24
CA VAL A 248 8.23 26.63 -6.70
C VAL A 248 6.80 26.33 -7.08
N VAL A 249 6.33 26.91 -8.20
CA VAL A 249 4.98 26.66 -8.74
C VAL A 249 4.99 25.95 -10.09
N GLY A 250 6.15 25.91 -10.76
CA GLY A 250 6.36 25.38 -12.12
C GLY A 250 5.83 26.29 -13.21
N TYR A 251 5.82 25.76 -14.44
CA TYR A 251 5.38 26.47 -15.62
C TYR A 251 3.87 26.29 -15.87
N PRO A 252 3.23 27.20 -16.64
CA PRO A 252 1.80 27.12 -16.95
C PRO A 252 1.36 25.82 -17.67
N ASP A 253 2.29 25.15 -18.36
CA ASP A 253 2.06 23.86 -19.02
C ASP A 253 2.03 22.67 -18.04
N GLY A 254 2.33 22.92 -16.76
CA GLY A 254 2.39 21.94 -15.69
C GLY A 254 3.76 21.26 -15.55
N THR A 255 4.83 21.81 -16.12
CA THR A 255 6.21 21.26 -16.04
C THR A 255 7.10 21.98 -15.00
N PHE A 256 8.21 21.35 -14.62
CA PHE A 256 9.29 21.94 -13.79
C PHE A 256 10.53 22.25 -14.61
N ARG A 257 10.82 21.43 -15.63
CA ARG A 257 11.97 21.48 -16.52
C ARG A 257 13.31 21.33 -15.77
N PRO A 258 13.55 20.18 -15.10
CA PRO A 258 14.71 20.00 -14.22
C PRO A 258 16.08 20.12 -14.90
N SER A 259 16.14 19.89 -16.21
CA SER A 259 17.36 20.02 -17.00
C SER A 259 17.51 21.40 -17.66
N ALA A 260 16.53 22.30 -17.53
CA ALA A 260 16.62 23.65 -18.06
C ALA A 260 17.48 24.55 -17.16
N SER A 261 18.15 25.53 -17.76
CA SER A 261 18.85 26.55 -16.99
C SER A 261 17.85 27.44 -16.25
N ILE A 262 18.10 27.70 -14.98
CA ILE A 262 17.31 28.64 -14.18
C ILE A 262 17.72 30.08 -14.49
N SER A 263 16.73 30.96 -14.69
CA SER A 263 16.98 32.39 -14.80
C SER A 263 17.25 33.02 -13.43
N ARG A 264 17.94 34.17 -13.43
CA ARG A 264 18.15 34.95 -12.19
C ARG A 264 16.84 35.34 -11.52
N ALA A 265 15.80 35.65 -12.31
CA ALA A 265 14.49 36.01 -11.79
C ALA A 265 13.80 34.83 -11.08
N GLU A 266 13.81 33.65 -11.69
CA GLU A 266 13.27 32.42 -11.06
C GLU A 266 14.02 32.08 -9.78
N MET A 267 15.35 32.18 -9.77
CA MET A 267 16.14 31.93 -8.57
C MET A 267 15.84 32.92 -7.45
N ILE A 268 15.73 34.22 -7.77
CA ILE A 268 15.35 35.24 -6.77
C ILE A 268 13.95 34.97 -6.23
N GLN A 269 13.00 34.57 -7.06
CA GLN A 269 11.64 34.26 -6.61
C GLN A 269 11.62 33.08 -5.61
N ILE A 270 12.40 32.02 -5.87
CA ILE A 270 12.51 30.88 -4.96
C ILE A 270 13.10 31.33 -3.61
N LEU A 271 14.17 32.13 -3.63
CA LEU A 271 14.80 32.66 -2.42
C LEU A 271 13.87 33.58 -1.64
N TYR A 272 13.11 34.43 -2.33
CA TYR A 272 12.10 35.29 -1.73
C TYR A 272 11.02 34.47 -1.02
N ASN A 273 10.46 33.46 -1.70
CA ASN A 273 9.47 32.57 -1.11
C ASN A 273 10.02 31.82 0.12
N TYR A 274 11.29 31.42 0.07
CA TYR A 274 11.96 30.75 1.18
C TYR A 274 12.10 31.68 2.38
N HIS A 275 12.60 32.90 2.17
CA HIS A 275 12.74 33.91 3.21
C HIS A 275 11.39 34.22 3.86
N GLU A 276 10.34 34.45 3.06
CA GLU A 276 8.99 34.75 3.54
C GLU A 276 8.37 33.61 4.37
N LYS A 277 8.78 32.37 4.11
CA LYS A 277 8.22 31.19 4.78
C LYS A 277 8.96 30.83 6.07
N PHE A 278 10.28 30.89 6.07
CA PHE A 278 11.09 30.32 7.14
C PHE A 278 11.78 31.36 8.04
N ASN A 279 11.82 32.63 7.65
CA ASN A 279 12.50 33.70 8.40
C ASN A 279 11.53 34.76 8.96
N LYS A 280 10.29 34.36 9.28
CA LYS A 280 9.31 35.21 9.99
C LYS A 280 9.33 34.93 11.48
#